data_AF-A0A317MU44-F1
#
_entry.id   AF-A0A317MU44-F1
#
_cell.length_a   1.000
_cell.length_b   1.000
_cell.length_c   1.000
_cell.angle_alpha   90.00
_cell.angle_beta   90.00
_cell.angle_gamma   90.00
#
_symmetry.space_group_name_H-M   'P 1'
#
loop_
_entity.id
_entity.type
_entity.pdbx_description
1 polymer ?
#
loop_
_entity_poly.entity_id
_entity_poly.type
_entity_poly.pdbx_seq_one_letter_code
_entity_poly.pdbx_strand_id
1 'polypeptide(L)'
;MTTRAALQDLVDEAVVHLLLHEGRKPTIEAVQDWLERHDYGRRNNNAIAAQVKSCWDRLPSRLAAHTQLIELEPDVLELVAQLRGKLALQAAAAFDAERERFHAQLQETEALAAARVHDAQLAAEAAASRAGELATQLAQQQVLLAEAREATARSERERQAERTALEARLDNLQAALTQEASAGAQLRAQLDSERRAATEELAAQREAASRLDGERLLEIDRLRTELAAQRKAQQTERAQAEKAREQLSERLEDAVRTQRALDENLASQRAEMTAQTARTQAAELRAGSLEEALTATRALLETRAQHVSELGARLESVEAEQRQLRTRLRRREVLARRLWRLWRRARAHAIKPATPGASGAEA
;
A
#
# COMPACT_ATOMS: atom_id res chain seq x y z
N MET A 1 -134.37 -81.83 -71.86
CA MET A 1 -135.11 -80.76 -71.15
C MET A 1 -134.12 -79.97 -70.30
N THR A 2 -133.40 -79.07 -70.96
CA THR A 2 -133.40 -77.61 -70.72
C THR A 2 -132.79 -77.20 -69.38
N THR A 3 -131.46 -77.28 -69.32
CA THR A 3 -130.57 -76.74 -68.27
C THR A 3 -130.86 -75.29 -67.86
N ARG A 4 -131.52 -74.52 -68.73
CA ARG A 4 -131.94 -73.15 -68.47
C ARG A 4 -133.15 -73.01 -67.53
N ALA A 5 -134.07 -73.99 -67.54
CA ALA A 5 -135.23 -73.99 -66.64
C ALA A 5 -134.80 -74.34 -65.21
N ALA A 6 -133.96 -75.38 -65.05
CA ALA A 6 -133.40 -75.76 -63.76
C ALA A 6 -132.55 -74.65 -63.12
N LEU A 7 -131.82 -73.87 -63.93
CA LEU A 7 -131.06 -72.72 -63.43
C LEU A 7 -131.96 -71.52 -63.07
N GLN A 8 -133.12 -71.36 -63.71
CA GLN A 8 -134.09 -70.33 -63.31
C GLN A 8 -134.66 -70.66 -61.93
N ASP A 9 -135.07 -71.90 -61.69
CA ASP A 9 -135.69 -72.30 -60.42
C ASP A 9 -134.70 -72.16 -59.25
N LEU A 10 -133.43 -72.55 -59.46
CA LEU A 10 -132.37 -72.38 -58.46
C LEU A 10 -132.05 -70.91 -58.16
N VAL A 11 -132.01 -70.05 -59.19
CA VAL A 11 -131.78 -68.61 -58.99
C VAL A 11 -133.00 -67.96 -58.35
N ASP A 12 -134.22 -68.38 -58.70
CA ASP A 12 -135.45 -67.93 -58.05
C ASP A 12 -135.44 -68.28 -56.56
N GLU A 13 -135.07 -69.50 -56.20
CA GLU A 13 -134.98 -69.96 -54.81
C GLU A 13 -133.90 -69.19 -54.03
N ALA A 14 -132.72 -69.00 -54.62
CA ALA A 14 -131.64 -68.20 -54.05
C ALA A 14 -132.07 -66.74 -53.80
N VAL A 15 -132.73 -66.12 -54.78
CA VAL A 15 -133.20 -64.72 -54.70
C VAL A 15 -134.26 -64.58 -53.62
N VAL A 16 -135.21 -65.52 -53.52
CA VAL A 16 -136.24 -65.52 -52.48
C VAL A 16 -135.63 -65.69 -51.10
N HIS A 17 -134.68 -66.62 -50.92
CA HIS A 17 -134.01 -66.83 -49.63
C HIS A 17 -133.20 -65.59 -49.19
N LEU A 18 -132.41 -65.01 -50.09
CA LEU A 18 -131.61 -63.81 -49.82
C LEU A 18 -132.48 -62.59 -49.45
N LEU A 19 -133.62 -62.41 -50.14
CA LEU A 19 -134.53 -61.30 -49.88
C LEU A 19 -135.38 -61.51 -48.63
N LEU A 20 -136.05 -62.65 -48.49
CA LEU A 20 -137.07 -62.86 -47.45
C LEU A 20 -136.49 -63.37 -46.13
N HIS A 21 -135.39 -64.12 -46.15
CA HIS A 21 -134.81 -64.69 -44.93
C HIS A 21 -133.59 -63.93 -44.44
N GLU A 22 -132.76 -63.41 -45.35
CA GLU A 22 -131.56 -62.66 -44.97
C GLU A 22 -131.73 -61.13 -45.02
N GLY A 23 -132.82 -60.63 -45.62
CA GLY A 23 -133.06 -59.19 -45.79
C GLY A 23 -132.00 -58.49 -46.64
N ARG A 24 -131.23 -59.25 -47.44
CA ARG A 24 -130.11 -58.76 -48.25
C ARG A 24 -130.53 -58.58 -49.69
N LYS A 25 -129.94 -57.60 -50.36
CA LYS A 25 -130.15 -57.40 -51.80
C LYS A 25 -129.46 -58.54 -52.57
N PRO A 26 -130.19 -59.28 -53.43
CA PRO A 26 -129.63 -60.35 -54.24
C PRO A 26 -128.77 -59.75 -55.36
N THR A 27 -127.48 -59.61 -55.08
CA THR A 27 -126.45 -59.31 -56.10
C THR A 27 -126.01 -60.61 -56.77
N ILE A 28 -125.37 -60.50 -57.94
CA ILE A 28 -124.85 -61.66 -58.68
C ILE A 28 -123.91 -62.48 -57.78
N GLU A 29 -123.07 -61.81 -57.00
CA GLU A 29 -122.14 -62.42 -56.04
C GLU A 29 -122.87 -63.13 -54.91
N ALA A 30 -123.88 -62.50 -54.29
CA ALA A 30 -124.66 -63.13 -53.23
C ALA A 30 -125.40 -64.39 -53.70
N VAL A 31 -125.92 -64.39 -54.94
CA VAL A 31 -126.56 -65.57 -55.54
C VAL A 31 -125.53 -66.66 -55.86
N GLN A 32 -124.32 -66.30 -56.30
CA GLN A 32 -123.24 -67.28 -56.49
C GLN A 32 -122.81 -67.92 -55.18
N ASP A 33 -122.59 -67.10 -54.14
CA ASP A 33 -122.21 -67.59 -52.82
C ASP A 33 -123.28 -68.54 -52.26
N TRP A 34 -124.56 -68.22 -52.48
CA TRP A 34 -125.65 -69.10 -52.07
C TRP A 34 -125.65 -70.43 -52.85
N LEU A 35 -125.47 -70.40 -54.18
CA LEU A 35 -125.40 -71.61 -55.00
C LEU A 35 -124.21 -72.50 -54.63
N GLU A 36 -123.07 -71.90 -54.29
CA GLU A 36 -121.88 -72.62 -53.84
C GLU A 36 -122.09 -73.27 -52.47
N ARG A 37 -122.74 -72.60 -51.52
CA ARG A 37 -123.05 -73.15 -50.19
C ARG A 37 -124.03 -74.33 -50.21
N HIS A 38 -124.83 -74.45 -51.25
CA HIS A 38 -125.82 -75.52 -51.41
C HIS A 38 -125.39 -76.56 -52.47
N ASP A 39 -124.08 -76.64 -52.77
CA ASP A 39 -123.47 -77.62 -53.68
C ASP A 39 -123.96 -77.59 -55.14
N TYR A 40 -124.61 -76.50 -55.58
CA TYR A 40 -125.04 -76.32 -56.97
C TYR A 40 -123.93 -75.84 -57.92
N GLY A 41 -122.79 -75.45 -57.34
CA GLY A 41 -121.59 -74.99 -58.02
C GLY A 41 -121.72 -73.59 -58.65
N ARG A 42 -120.58 -72.98 -58.96
CA ARG A 42 -120.53 -71.66 -59.57
C ARG A 42 -121.11 -71.66 -60.98
N ARG A 43 -122.00 -70.71 -61.28
CA ARG A 43 -122.61 -70.54 -62.62
C ARG A 43 -122.14 -69.27 -63.30
N ASN A 44 -122.22 -69.21 -64.63
CA ASN A 44 -121.78 -68.05 -65.41
C ASN A 44 -122.48 -66.76 -64.93
N ASN A 45 -121.69 -65.74 -64.55
CA ASN A 45 -122.17 -64.46 -64.03
C ASN A 45 -123.19 -63.79 -64.96
N ASN A 46 -123.02 -63.89 -66.28
CA ASN A 46 -123.95 -63.28 -67.24
C ASN A 46 -125.29 -64.01 -67.27
N ALA A 47 -125.28 -65.34 -67.08
CA ALA A 47 -126.49 -66.13 -66.98
C ALA A 47 -127.23 -65.81 -65.66
N ILE A 48 -126.51 -65.73 -64.54
CA ILE A 48 -127.07 -65.32 -63.25
C ILE A 48 -127.63 -63.90 -63.34
N ALA A 49 -126.89 -62.95 -63.91
CA ALA A 49 -127.35 -61.57 -64.06
C ALA A 49 -128.65 -61.46 -64.85
N ALA A 50 -128.74 -62.19 -65.97
CA ALA A 50 -129.95 -62.25 -66.78
C ALA A 50 -131.13 -62.86 -66.02
N GLN A 51 -130.89 -63.94 -65.26
CA GLN A 51 -131.95 -64.56 -64.46
C GLN A 51 -132.34 -63.72 -63.26
N VAL A 52 -131.40 -63.17 -62.48
CA VAL A 52 -131.68 -62.24 -61.37
C VAL A 52 -132.51 -61.05 -61.87
N LYS A 53 -132.18 -60.50 -63.04
CA LYS A 53 -133.00 -59.44 -63.66
C LYS A 53 -134.40 -59.94 -64.02
N SER A 54 -134.52 -61.10 -64.66
CA SER A 54 -135.82 -61.73 -64.96
C SER A 54 -136.63 -62.04 -63.68
N CYS A 55 -135.97 -62.44 -62.57
CA CYS A 55 -136.60 -62.63 -61.27
C CYS A 55 -137.17 -61.31 -60.75
N TRP A 56 -136.37 -60.23 -60.81
CA TRP A 56 -136.79 -58.89 -60.42
C TRP A 56 -137.97 -58.37 -61.25
N ASP A 57 -137.95 -58.58 -62.57
CA ASP A 57 -139.04 -58.15 -63.45
C ASP A 57 -140.34 -58.92 -63.19
N ARG A 58 -140.25 -60.19 -62.75
CA ARG A 58 -141.38 -61.04 -62.35
C ARG A 58 -141.78 -60.90 -60.88
N LEU A 59 -140.93 -60.31 -60.05
CA LEU A 59 -141.16 -60.19 -58.61
C LEU A 59 -142.43 -59.40 -58.30
N PRO A 60 -142.74 -58.25 -58.95
CA PRO A 60 -143.99 -57.53 -58.71
C PRO A 60 -145.23 -58.36 -59.04
N SER A 61 -145.20 -59.17 -60.10
CA SER A 61 -146.32 -60.03 -60.51
C SER A 61 -146.45 -61.27 -59.61
N ARG A 62 -145.36 -61.85 -59.12
CA ARG A 62 -145.38 -62.92 -58.11
C ARG A 62 -145.79 -62.40 -56.73
N LEU A 63 -145.31 -61.23 -56.34
CA LEU A 63 -145.76 -60.53 -55.14
C LEU A 63 -147.25 -60.25 -55.27
N ALA A 64 -147.73 -59.70 -56.39
CA ALA A 64 -149.16 -59.49 -56.65
C ALA A 64 -150.00 -60.77 -56.50
N ALA A 65 -149.48 -61.91 -56.98
CA ALA A 65 -150.12 -63.22 -56.83
C ALA A 65 -150.09 -63.76 -55.39
N HIS A 66 -149.02 -63.49 -54.63
CA HIS A 66 -148.91 -63.85 -53.20
C HIS A 66 -149.54 -62.82 -52.25
N THR A 67 -149.78 -61.59 -52.70
CA THR A 67 -150.56 -60.54 -52.04
C THR A 67 -152.04 -60.62 -52.43
N GLN A 68 -152.51 -61.78 -52.91
CA GLN A 68 -153.89 -62.18 -52.63
C GLN A 68 -154.01 -62.33 -51.11
N LEU A 69 -154.18 -61.17 -50.47
CA LEU A 69 -154.78 -60.96 -49.16
C LEU A 69 -154.34 -61.98 -48.11
N ILE A 70 -153.13 -61.81 -47.58
CA ILE A 70 -153.05 -61.89 -46.11
C ILE A 70 -153.78 -60.64 -45.64
N GLU A 71 -155.11 -60.75 -45.49
CA GLU A 71 -155.90 -59.84 -44.67
C GLU A 71 -155.35 -59.99 -43.25
N LEU A 72 -154.26 -59.28 -42.98
CA LEU A 72 -153.82 -59.05 -41.62
C LEU A 72 -154.98 -58.29 -40.96
N GLU A 73 -155.50 -58.86 -39.88
CA GLU A 73 -156.52 -58.20 -39.09
C GLU A 73 -156.07 -56.77 -38.77
N PRO A 74 -157.00 -55.79 -38.78
CA PRO A 74 -156.71 -54.39 -38.48
C PRO A 74 -155.86 -54.21 -37.21
N ASP A 75 -156.10 -55.06 -36.21
CA ASP A 75 -155.38 -55.09 -34.94
C ASP A 75 -153.89 -55.42 -35.11
N VAL A 76 -153.52 -56.27 -36.07
CA VAL A 76 -152.12 -56.61 -36.36
C VAL A 76 -151.42 -55.44 -37.07
N LEU A 77 -152.11 -54.76 -37.98
CA LEU A 77 -151.57 -53.55 -38.64
C LEU A 77 -151.37 -52.41 -37.64
N GLU A 78 -152.31 -52.24 -36.71
CA GLU A 78 -152.18 -51.27 -35.62
C GLU A 78 -151.02 -51.62 -34.70
N LEU A 79 -150.86 -52.89 -34.32
CA LEU A 79 -149.73 -53.35 -33.52
C LEU A 79 -148.39 -53.11 -34.22
N VAL A 80 -148.28 -53.37 -35.51
CA VAL A 80 -147.06 -53.10 -36.30
C VAL A 80 -146.77 -51.60 -36.36
N ALA A 81 -147.78 -50.75 -36.55
CA ALA A 81 -147.61 -49.30 -36.53
C ALA A 81 -147.17 -48.79 -35.15
N GLN A 82 -147.76 -49.32 -34.07
CA GLN A 82 -147.37 -49.02 -32.69
C GLN A 82 -145.93 -49.49 -32.39
N LEU A 83 -145.54 -50.69 -32.82
CA LEU A 83 -144.18 -51.21 -32.68
C LEU A 83 -143.18 -50.36 -33.46
N ARG A 84 -143.52 -49.94 -34.69
CA ARG A 84 -142.68 -49.04 -35.49
C ARG A 84 -142.50 -47.69 -34.80
N GLY A 85 -143.57 -47.13 -34.24
CA GLY A 85 -143.52 -45.88 -33.46
C GLY A 85 -142.64 -46.01 -32.22
N LYS A 86 -142.77 -47.10 -31.46
CA LYS A 86 -141.93 -47.39 -30.28
C LYS A 86 -140.46 -47.58 -30.66
N LEU A 87 -140.17 -48.32 -31.73
CA LEU A 87 -138.80 -48.51 -32.24
C LEU A 87 -138.18 -47.19 -32.72
N ALA A 88 -138.96 -46.33 -33.40
CA ALA A 88 -138.48 -45.02 -33.83
C ALA A 88 -138.15 -44.10 -32.64
N LEU A 89 -138.98 -44.11 -31.59
CA LEU A 89 -138.70 -43.37 -30.35
C LEU A 89 -137.47 -43.90 -29.61
N GLN A 90 -137.31 -45.23 -29.54
CA GLN A 90 -136.12 -45.85 -28.95
C GLN A 90 -134.85 -45.53 -29.75
N ALA A 91 -134.92 -45.55 -31.08
CA ALA A 91 -133.81 -45.18 -31.96
C ALA A 91 -133.45 -43.70 -31.82
N ALA A 92 -134.44 -42.80 -31.75
CA ALA A 92 -134.20 -41.37 -31.52
C ALA A 92 -133.54 -41.13 -30.15
N ALA A 93 -134.04 -41.77 -29.08
CA ALA A 93 -133.45 -41.66 -27.75
C ALA A 93 -132.02 -42.21 -27.69
N ALA A 94 -131.73 -43.32 -28.37
CA ALA A 94 -130.38 -43.87 -28.46
C ALA A 94 -129.43 -42.92 -29.22
N PHE A 95 -129.91 -42.34 -30.33
CA PHE A 95 -129.13 -41.38 -31.11
C PHE A 95 -128.85 -40.08 -30.35
N ASP A 96 -129.84 -39.53 -29.64
CA ASP A 96 -129.65 -38.35 -28.80
C ASP A 96 -128.65 -38.63 -27.66
N ALA A 97 -128.73 -39.80 -27.02
CA ALA A 97 -127.77 -40.22 -26.01
C ALA A 97 -126.33 -40.39 -26.57
N GLU A 98 -126.19 -40.92 -27.78
CA GLU A 98 -124.89 -40.99 -28.47
C GLU A 98 -124.35 -39.60 -28.82
N ARG A 99 -125.22 -38.70 -29.28
CA ARG A 99 -124.87 -37.31 -29.60
C ARG A 99 -124.39 -36.54 -28.36
N GLU A 100 -125.07 -36.70 -27.22
CA GLU A 100 -124.66 -36.11 -25.95
C GLU A 100 -123.30 -36.65 -25.48
N ARG A 101 -123.07 -37.96 -25.59
CA ARG A 101 -121.76 -38.57 -25.28
C ARG A 101 -120.66 -38.01 -26.18
N PHE A 102 -120.93 -37.86 -27.47
CA PHE A 102 -119.95 -37.31 -28.42
C PHE A 102 -119.63 -35.83 -28.09
N HIS A 103 -120.64 -35.03 -27.76
CA HIS A 103 -120.42 -33.64 -27.33
C HIS A 103 -119.61 -33.56 -26.03
N ALA A 104 -119.87 -34.41 -25.05
CA ALA A 104 -119.11 -34.46 -23.81
C ALA A 104 -117.64 -34.85 -24.06
N GLN A 105 -117.40 -35.85 -24.90
CA GLN A 105 -116.04 -36.25 -25.31
C GLN A 105 -115.32 -35.12 -26.06
N LEU A 106 -116.02 -34.41 -26.94
CA LEU A 106 -115.46 -33.29 -27.68
C LEU A 106 -115.07 -32.14 -26.73
N GLN A 107 -115.92 -31.79 -25.76
CA GLN A 107 -115.59 -30.80 -24.73
C GLN A 107 -114.42 -31.22 -23.84
N GLU A 108 -114.34 -32.49 -23.46
CA GLU A 108 -113.22 -33.03 -22.68
C GLU A 108 -111.91 -32.95 -23.47
N THR A 109 -111.92 -33.35 -24.74
CA THR A 109 -110.72 -33.26 -25.60
C THR A 109 -110.31 -31.82 -25.89
N GLU A 110 -111.25 -30.90 -26.08
CA GLU A 110 -110.98 -29.47 -26.20
C GLU A 110 -110.35 -28.90 -24.92
N ALA A 111 -110.88 -29.26 -23.75
CA ALA A 111 -110.33 -28.85 -22.47
C ALA A 111 -108.91 -29.39 -22.24
N LEU A 112 -108.66 -30.65 -22.58
CA LEU A 112 -107.33 -31.26 -22.52
C LEU A 112 -106.35 -30.61 -23.51
N ALA A 113 -106.79 -30.27 -24.72
CA ALA A 113 -105.98 -29.57 -25.71
C ALA A 113 -105.63 -28.15 -25.23
N ALA A 114 -106.60 -27.42 -24.68
CA ALA A 114 -106.39 -26.10 -24.10
C ALA A 114 -105.39 -26.13 -22.93
N ALA A 115 -105.51 -27.10 -22.03
CA ALA A 115 -104.57 -27.30 -20.94
C ALA A 115 -103.14 -27.56 -21.45
N ARG A 116 -102.98 -28.45 -22.45
CA ARG A 116 -101.67 -28.74 -23.06
C ARG A 116 -101.04 -27.52 -23.74
N VAL A 117 -101.85 -26.69 -24.41
CA VAL A 117 -101.36 -25.44 -25.02
C VAL A 117 -100.91 -24.47 -23.94
N HIS A 118 -101.68 -24.33 -22.86
CA HIS A 118 -101.30 -23.47 -21.74
C HIS A 118 -100.00 -23.93 -21.07
N ASP A 119 -99.86 -25.23 -20.79
CA ASP A 119 -98.64 -25.81 -20.23
C ASP A 119 -97.44 -25.60 -21.16
N ALA A 120 -97.63 -25.75 -22.47
CA ALA A 120 -96.59 -25.50 -23.47
C ALA A 120 -96.18 -24.02 -23.53
N GLN A 121 -97.13 -23.09 -23.36
CA GLN A 121 -96.85 -21.65 -23.29
C GLN A 121 -96.02 -21.32 -22.05
N LEU A 122 -96.42 -21.82 -20.87
CA LEU A 122 -95.66 -21.62 -19.63
C LEU A 122 -94.25 -22.21 -19.73
N ALA A 123 -94.10 -23.39 -20.34
CA ALA A 123 -92.80 -24.00 -20.58
C ALA A 123 -91.94 -23.17 -21.55
N ALA A 124 -92.54 -22.60 -22.60
CA ALA A 124 -91.86 -21.72 -23.54
C ALA A 124 -91.40 -20.40 -22.90
N GLU A 125 -92.24 -19.78 -22.07
CA GLU A 125 -91.91 -18.57 -21.31
C GLU A 125 -90.77 -18.84 -20.31
N ALA A 126 -90.83 -19.96 -19.59
CA ALA A 126 -89.77 -20.38 -18.68
C ALA A 126 -88.45 -20.71 -19.41
N ALA A 127 -88.52 -21.27 -20.62
CA ALA A 127 -87.35 -21.51 -21.44
C ALA A 127 -86.75 -20.19 -21.96
N ALA A 128 -87.59 -19.24 -22.37
CA ALA A 128 -87.17 -17.92 -22.83
C ALA A 128 -86.51 -17.10 -21.72
N SER A 129 -87.05 -17.13 -20.49
CA SER A 129 -86.45 -16.45 -19.35
C SER A 129 -85.07 -17.03 -19.01
N ARG A 130 -84.94 -18.36 -18.93
CA ARG A 130 -83.65 -19.04 -18.73
C ARG A 130 -82.64 -18.74 -19.83
N ALA A 131 -83.08 -18.71 -21.10
CA ALA A 131 -82.20 -18.34 -22.21
C ALA A 131 -81.69 -16.89 -22.07
N GLY A 132 -82.56 -15.97 -21.64
CA GLY A 132 -82.18 -14.59 -21.33
C GLY A 132 -81.16 -14.50 -20.20
N GLU A 133 -81.39 -15.20 -19.08
CA GLU A 133 -80.45 -15.26 -17.96
C GLU A 133 -79.08 -15.80 -18.40
N LEU A 134 -79.05 -16.91 -19.12
CA LEU A 134 -77.80 -17.50 -19.63
C LEU A 134 -77.08 -16.55 -20.60
N ALA A 135 -77.81 -15.82 -21.46
CA ALA A 135 -77.21 -14.83 -22.35
C ALA A 135 -76.57 -13.68 -21.56
N THR A 136 -77.21 -13.20 -20.50
CA THR A 136 -76.64 -12.16 -19.62
C THR A 136 -75.41 -12.66 -18.86
N GLN A 137 -75.43 -13.90 -18.35
CA GLN A 137 -74.27 -14.51 -17.70
C GLN A 137 -73.11 -14.68 -18.66
N LEU A 138 -73.38 -15.12 -19.90
CA LEU A 138 -72.36 -15.27 -20.94
C LEU A 138 -71.74 -13.92 -21.32
N ALA A 139 -72.55 -12.87 -21.45
CA ALA A 139 -72.06 -11.52 -21.69
C ALA A 139 -71.17 -11.01 -20.54
N GLN A 140 -71.57 -11.24 -19.28
CA GLN A 140 -70.75 -10.88 -18.12
C GLN A 140 -69.42 -11.64 -18.09
N GLN A 141 -69.43 -12.95 -18.37
CA GLN A 141 -68.20 -13.76 -18.44
C GLN A 141 -67.27 -13.31 -19.57
N GLN A 142 -67.82 -12.89 -20.72
CA GLN A 142 -67.02 -12.34 -21.81
C GLN A 142 -66.32 -11.03 -21.43
N VAL A 143 -67.00 -10.15 -20.69
CA VAL A 143 -66.41 -8.91 -20.18
C VAL A 143 -65.28 -9.23 -19.19
N LEU A 144 -65.53 -10.10 -18.20
CA LEU A 144 -64.51 -10.50 -17.23
C LEU A 144 -63.28 -11.14 -17.90
N LEU A 145 -63.50 -11.97 -18.93
CA LEU A 145 -62.40 -12.55 -19.72
C LEU A 145 -61.63 -11.49 -20.50
N ALA A 146 -62.30 -10.47 -21.05
CA ALA A 146 -61.64 -9.37 -21.74
C ALA A 146 -60.79 -8.53 -20.77
N GLU A 147 -61.34 -8.19 -19.60
CA GLU A 147 -60.63 -7.46 -18.55
C GLU A 147 -59.41 -8.25 -18.05
N ALA A 148 -59.56 -9.56 -17.83
CA ALA A 148 -58.45 -10.43 -17.44
C ALA A 148 -57.34 -10.47 -18.50
N ARG A 149 -57.70 -10.56 -19.79
CA ARG A 149 -56.74 -10.52 -20.91
C ARG A 149 -56.01 -9.19 -20.99
N GLU A 150 -56.71 -8.08 -20.77
CA GLU A 150 -56.07 -6.77 -20.71
C GLU A 150 -55.12 -6.64 -19.52
N ALA A 151 -55.54 -7.09 -18.33
CA ALA A 151 -54.70 -7.09 -17.14
C ALA A 151 -53.42 -7.92 -17.34
N THR A 152 -53.53 -9.11 -17.94
CA THR A 152 -52.36 -9.93 -18.27
C THR A 152 -51.46 -9.22 -19.27
N ALA A 153 -52.02 -8.63 -20.33
CA ALA A 153 -51.22 -7.91 -21.34
C ALA A 153 -50.51 -6.68 -20.75
N ARG A 154 -51.14 -5.94 -19.82
CA ARG A 154 -50.50 -4.84 -19.10
C ARG A 154 -49.34 -5.35 -18.25
N SER A 155 -49.54 -6.42 -17.47
CA SER A 155 -48.48 -7.01 -16.64
C SER A 155 -47.31 -7.54 -17.48
N GLU A 156 -47.56 -8.07 -18.67
CA GLU A 156 -46.52 -8.53 -19.58
C GLU A 156 -45.71 -7.36 -20.14
N ARG A 157 -46.36 -6.26 -20.52
CA ARG A 157 -45.69 -5.03 -20.97
C ARG A 157 -44.83 -4.42 -19.85
N GLU A 158 -45.32 -4.39 -18.62
CA GLU A 158 -44.55 -3.92 -17.45
C GLU A 158 -43.31 -4.81 -17.22
N ARG A 159 -43.48 -6.13 -17.22
CA ARG A 159 -42.35 -7.07 -17.10
C ARG A 159 -41.36 -6.96 -18.25
N GLN A 160 -41.83 -6.72 -19.48
CA GLN A 160 -40.96 -6.47 -20.62
C GLN A 160 -40.18 -5.18 -20.45
N ALA A 161 -40.83 -4.10 -20.01
CA ALA A 161 -40.15 -2.83 -19.72
C ALA A 161 -39.09 -3.00 -18.62
N GLU A 162 -39.41 -3.70 -17.52
CA GLU A 162 -38.44 -4.03 -16.47
C GLU A 162 -37.26 -4.85 -17.00
N ARG A 163 -37.50 -5.87 -17.83
CA ARG A 163 -36.44 -6.66 -18.47
C ARG A 163 -35.53 -5.78 -19.31
N THR A 164 -36.09 -4.95 -20.20
CA THR A 164 -35.29 -4.05 -21.04
C THR A 164 -34.49 -3.04 -20.22
N ALA A 165 -35.03 -2.55 -19.10
CA ALA A 165 -34.32 -1.64 -18.19
C ALA A 165 -33.18 -2.36 -17.45
N LEU A 166 -33.38 -3.61 -17.04
CA LEU A 166 -32.35 -4.43 -16.40
C LEU A 166 -31.25 -4.82 -17.39
N GLU A 167 -31.60 -5.18 -18.63
CA GLU A 167 -30.65 -5.46 -19.71
C GLU A 167 -29.77 -4.22 -19.98
N ALA A 168 -30.38 -3.04 -20.16
CA ALA A 168 -29.62 -1.80 -20.33
C ALA A 168 -28.71 -1.48 -19.13
N ARG A 169 -29.14 -1.81 -17.90
CA ARG A 169 -28.31 -1.63 -16.70
C ARG A 169 -27.13 -2.61 -16.68
N LEU A 170 -27.33 -3.85 -17.10
CA LEU A 170 -26.25 -4.84 -17.22
C LEU A 170 -25.22 -4.41 -18.26
N ASP A 171 -25.68 -3.93 -19.43
CA ASP A 171 -24.79 -3.42 -20.48
C ASP A 171 -23.96 -2.23 -19.99
N ASN A 172 -24.59 -1.28 -19.28
CA ASN A 172 -23.90 -0.14 -18.67
C ASN A 172 -22.87 -0.58 -17.61
N LEU A 173 -23.20 -1.57 -16.78
CA LEU A 173 -22.27 -2.11 -15.78
C LEU A 173 -21.10 -2.85 -16.44
N GLN A 174 -21.34 -3.62 -17.50
CA GLN A 174 -20.27 -4.24 -18.29
C GLN A 174 -19.37 -3.19 -18.94
N ALA A 175 -19.95 -2.14 -19.53
CA ALA A 175 -19.17 -1.04 -20.08
C ALA A 175 -18.30 -0.38 -18.99
N ALA A 176 -18.86 -0.08 -17.82
CA ALA A 176 -18.10 0.47 -16.70
C ALA A 176 -16.96 -0.47 -16.23
N LEU A 177 -17.23 -1.77 -16.11
CA LEU A 177 -16.21 -2.76 -15.74
C LEU A 177 -15.06 -2.82 -16.76
N THR A 178 -15.38 -2.80 -18.06
CA THR A 178 -14.34 -2.79 -19.11
C THR A 178 -13.52 -1.49 -19.08
N GLN A 179 -14.16 -0.36 -18.80
CA GLN A 179 -13.49 0.91 -18.62
C GLN A 179 -12.55 0.88 -17.40
N GLU A 180 -13.00 0.39 -16.24
CA GLU A 180 -12.16 0.24 -15.05
C GLU A 180 -10.99 -0.72 -15.29
N ALA A 181 -11.21 -1.84 -15.98
CA ALA A 181 -10.14 -2.77 -16.34
C ALA A 181 -9.08 -2.10 -17.23
N SER A 182 -9.52 -1.28 -18.21
CA SER A 182 -8.62 -0.53 -19.08
C SER A 182 -7.84 0.56 -18.32
N ALA A 183 -8.50 1.29 -17.42
CA ALA A 183 -7.87 2.31 -16.58
C ALA A 183 -6.87 1.66 -15.60
N GLY A 184 -7.22 0.53 -15.01
CA GLY A 184 -6.32 -0.26 -14.16
C GLY A 184 -5.10 -0.77 -14.92
N ALA A 185 -5.26 -1.23 -16.17
CA ALA A 185 -4.14 -1.62 -17.02
C ALA A 185 -3.23 -0.43 -17.37
N GLN A 186 -3.80 0.74 -17.67
CA GLN A 186 -3.04 1.98 -17.91
C GLN A 186 -2.25 2.41 -16.68
N LEU A 187 -2.87 2.41 -15.49
CA LEU A 187 -2.18 2.75 -14.23
C LEU A 187 -1.05 1.77 -13.92
N ARG A 188 -1.23 0.46 -14.16
CA ARG A 188 -0.15 -0.53 -14.01
C ARG A 188 1.01 -0.26 -14.97
N ALA A 189 0.71 0.03 -16.24
CA ALA A 189 1.73 0.37 -17.23
C ALA A 189 2.49 1.66 -16.84
N GLN A 190 1.78 2.67 -16.31
CA GLN A 190 2.40 3.89 -15.79
C GLN A 190 3.31 3.59 -14.61
N LEU A 191 2.84 2.86 -13.60
CA LEU A 191 3.66 2.45 -12.45
C LEU A 191 4.90 1.64 -12.86
N ASP A 192 4.75 0.73 -13.83
CA ASP A 192 5.90 -0.04 -14.33
C ASP A 192 6.89 0.85 -15.09
N SER A 193 6.41 1.86 -15.82
CA SER A 193 7.28 2.85 -16.48
C SER A 193 8.02 3.73 -15.48
N GLU A 194 7.35 4.21 -14.43
CA GLU A 194 7.95 5.00 -13.35
C GLU A 194 8.96 4.17 -12.55
N ARG A 195 8.63 2.91 -12.26
CA ARG A 195 9.57 1.98 -11.60
C ARG A 195 10.82 1.76 -12.45
N ARG A 196 10.68 1.56 -13.76
CA ARG A 196 11.83 1.43 -14.68
C ARG A 196 12.67 2.70 -14.69
N ALA A 197 12.05 3.86 -14.85
CA ALA A 197 12.73 5.16 -14.81
C ALA A 197 13.48 5.35 -13.48
N ALA A 198 12.83 5.07 -12.33
CA ALA A 198 13.47 5.16 -11.02
C ALA A 198 14.64 4.18 -10.87
N THR A 199 14.53 2.95 -11.40
CA THR A 199 15.65 1.99 -11.37
C THR A 199 16.81 2.43 -12.26
N GLU A 200 16.53 3.01 -13.42
CA GLU A 200 17.54 3.57 -14.33
C GLU A 200 18.23 4.79 -13.72
N GLU A 201 17.48 5.69 -13.09
CA GLU A 201 18.02 6.83 -12.35
C GLU A 201 18.91 6.39 -11.19
N LEU A 202 18.47 5.41 -10.39
CA LEU A 202 19.27 4.85 -9.31
C LEU A 202 20.55 4.19 -9.83
N ALA A 203 20.48 3.47 -10.96
CA ALA A 203 21.65 2.88 -11.60
C ALA A 203 22.63 3.98 -12.07
N ALA A 204 22.11 5.03 -12.73
CA ALA A 204 22.90 6.17 -13.18
C ALA A 204 23.56 6.92 -12.00
N GLN A 205 22.84 7.11 -10.88
CA GLN A 205 23.38 7.70 -9.67
C GLN A 205 24.50 6.85 -9.06
N ARG A 206 24.33 5.52 -9.01
CA ARG A 206 25.37 4.60 -8.53
C ARG A 206 26.60 4.61 -9.42
N GLU A 207 26.43 4.64 -10.74
CA GLU A 207 27.55 4.79 -11.67
C GLU A 207 28.27 6.14 -11.49
N ALA A 208 27.53 7.23 -11.35
CA ALA A 208 28.11 8.56 -11.10
C ALA A 208 28.89 8.61 -9.78
N ALA A 209 28.34 8.04 -8.71
CA ALA A 209 29.03 7.90 -7.43
C ALA A 209 30.31 7.04 -7.57
N SER A 210 30.23 5.91 -8.27
CA SER A 210 31.39 5.06 -8.52
C SER A 210 32.47 5.76 -9.34
N ARG A 211 32.11 6.62 -10.31
CA ARG A 211 33.06 7.45 -11.06
C ARG A 211 33.74 8.47 -10.15
N LEU A 212 32.97 9.18 -9.33
CA LEU A 212 33.52 10.15 -8.36
C LEU A 212 34.44 9.48 -7.34
N ASP A 213 34.09 8.30 -6.83
CA ASP A 213 34.96 7.53 -5.94
C ASP A 213 36.25 7.10 -6.65
N GLY A 214 36.16 6.68 -7.91
CA GLY A 214 37.33 6.41 -8.76
C GLY A 214 38.22 7.64 -8.95
N GLU A 215 37.64 8.79 -9.24
CA GLU A 215 38.36 10.07 -9.38
C GLU A 215 39.05 10.48 -8.06
N ARG A 216 38.34 10.37 -6.93
CA ARG A 216 38.89 10.64 -5.59
C ARG A 216 40.05 9.71 -5.25
N LEU A 217 39.97 8.43 -5.60
CA LEU A 217 41.07 7.48 -5.40
C LEU A 217 42.30 7.89 -6.22
N LEU A 218 42.10 8.25 -7.49
CA LEU A 218 43.19 8.73 -8.34
C LEU A 218 43.80 10.04 -7.81
N GLU A 219 42.98 10.95 -7.28
CA GLU A 219 43.45 12.17 -6.64
C GLU A 219 44.24 11.89 -5.35
N ILE A 220 43.75 10.98 -4.49
CA ILE A 220 44.48 10.53 -3.30
C ILE A 220 45.84 9.94 -3.69
N ASP A 221 45.89 9.12 -4.74
CA ASP A 221 47.14 8.52 -5.21
C ASP A 221 48.09 9.57 -5.80
N ARG A 222 47.60 10.58 -6.53
CA ARG A 222 48.40 11.75 -6.94
C ARG A 222 48.95 12.52 -5.75
N LEU A 223 48.10 12.82 -4.76
CA LEU A 223 48.55 13.52 -3.55
C LEU A 223 49.57 12.69 -2.76
N ARG A 224 49.42 11.36 -2.73
CA ARG A 224 50.41 10.46 -2.11
C ARG A 224 51.75 10.48 -2.86
N THR A 225 51.74 10.46 -4.19
CA THR A 225 52.97 10.54 -4.98
C THR A 225 53.64 11.90 -4.85
N GLU A 226 52.87 13.00 -4.87
CA GLU A 226 53.35 14.36 -4.62
C GLU A 226 53.96 14.49 -3.22
N LEU A 227 53.26 13.99 -2.18
CA LEU A 227 53.76 14.03 -0.81
C LEU A 227 54.99 13.15 -0.61
N ALA A 228 55.08 12.01 -1.30
CA ALA A 228 56.30 11.19 -1.32
C ALA A 228 57.46 11.91 -2.01
N ALA A 229 57.20 12.62 -3.11
CA ALA A 229 58.19 13.45 -3.79
C ALA A 229 58.67 14.62 -2.90
N GLN A 230 57.76 15.31 -2.22
CA GLN A 230 58.09 16.35 -1.25
C GLN A 230 58.92 15.82 -0.08
N ARG A 231 58.57 14.65 0.47
CA ARG A 231 59.38 14.00 1.53
C ARG A 231 60.78 13.67 1.05
N LYS A 232 60.93 13.16 -0.17
CA LYS A 232 62.26 12.92 -0.78
C LYS A 232 63.05 14.22 -0.96
N ALA A 233 62.41 15.28 -1.46
CA ALA A 233 63.05 16.59 -1.59
C ALA A 233 63.53 17.14 -0.23
N GLN A 234 62.68 17.09 0.80
CA GLN A 234 63.06 17.48 2.16
C GLN A 234 64.19 16.62 2.74
N GLN A 235 64.20 15.32 2.46
CA GLN A 235 65.33 14.45 2.85
C GLN A 235 66.62 14.84 2.13
N THR A 236 66.57 15.17 0.84
CA THR A 236 67.76 15.64 0.11
C THR A 236 68.25 16.98 0.64
N GLU A 237 67.36 17.91 0.98
CA GLU A 237 67.73 19.19 1.61
C GLU A 237 68.36 18.98 3.00
N ARG A 238 67.80 18.07 3.82
CA ARG A 238 68.39 17.72 5.12
C ARG A 238 69.78 17.11 4.97
N ALA A 239 69.97 16.20 4.03
CA ALA A 239 71.27 15.60 3.76
C ALA A 239 72.29 16.63 3.24
N GLN A 240 71.86 17.59 2.43
CA GLN A 240 72.71 18.72 2.00
C GLN A 240 73.06 19.66 3.16
N ALA A 241 72.10 19.93 4.06
CA ALA A 241 72.34 20.72 5.26
C ALA A 241 73.27 20.03 6.26
N GLU A 242 73.18 18.71 6.42
CA GLU A 242 74.09 17.91 7.24
C GLU A 242 75.51 17.92 6.66
N LYS A 243 75.68 17.71 5.34
CA LYS A 243 76.98 17.86 4.68
C LYS A 243 77.58 19.27 4.84
N ALA A 244 76.75 20.31 4.76
CA ALA A 244 77.21 21.68 4.99
C ALA A 244 77.64 21.91 6.46
N ARG A 245 76.97 21.27 7.43
CA ARG A 245 77.37 21.30 8.84
C ARG A 245 78.67 20.56 9.09
N GLU A 246 78.87 19.40 8.48
CA GLU A 246 80.13 18.64 8.55
C GLU A 246 81.32 19.44 8.00
N GLN A 247 81.14 20.09 6.84
CA GLN A 247 82.16 20.98 6.26
C GLN A 247 82.47 22.20 7.15
N LEU A 248 81.48 22.73 7.87
CA LEU A 248 81.69 23.80 8.83
C LEU A 248 82.42 23.31 10.08
N SER A 249 82.13 22.10 10.57
CA SER A 249 82.88 21.52 11.70
C SER A 249 84.33 21.22 11.34
N GLU A 250 84.62 20.68 10.15
CA GLU A 250 86.01 20.47 9.70
C GLU A 250 86.79 21.78 9.62
N ARG A 251 86.18 22.86 9.08
CA ARG A 251 86.80 24.20 9.06
C ARG A 251 87.07 24.75 10.47
N LEU A 252 86.20 24.47 11.43
CA LEU A 252 86.40 24.86 12.83
C LEU A 252 87.53 24.04 13.49
N GLU A 253 87.65 22.75 13.18
CA GLU A 253 88.74 21.91 13.67
C GLU A 253 90.11 22.35 13.11
N ASP A 254 90.18 22.72 11.83
CA ASP A 254 91.40 23.28 11.23
C ASP A 254 91.76 24.66 11.80
N ALA A 255 90.77 25.51 12.12
CA ALA A 255 90.98 26.76 12.82
C ALA A 255 91.52 26.54 14.25
N VAL A 256 91.04 25.52 14.97
CA VAL A 256 91.55 25.17 16.30
C VAL A 256 92.97 24.61 16.24
N ARG A 257 93.32 23.82 15.21
CA ARG A 257 94.69 23.33 15.00
C ARG A 257 95.69 24.46 14.71
N THR A 258 95.30 25.41 13.87
CA THR A 258 96.13 26.59 13.56
C THR A 258 96.27 27.50 14.78
N GLN A 259 95.26 27.62 15.63
CA GLN A 259 95.34 28.36 16.89
C GLN A 259 96.28 27.70 17.91
N ARG A 260 96.26 26.36 18.05
CA ARG A 260 97.21 25.64 18.91
C ARG A 260 98.67 25.79 18.46
N ALA A 261 98.92 25.79 17.15
CA ALA A 261 100.27 26.02 16.61
C ALA A 261 100.78 27.46 16.87
N LEU A 262 99.88 28.44 16.95
CA LEU A 262 100.23 29.82 17.34
C LEU A 262 100.50 29.91 18.85
N ASP A 263 99.72 29.23 19.69
CA ASP A 263 99.92 29.20 21.14
C ASP A 263 101.24 28.51 21.55
N GLU A 264 101.64 27.43 20.86
CA GLU A 264 102.94 26.78 21.07
C GLU A 264 104.13 27.67 20.66
N ASN A 265 103.99 28.45 19.58
CA ASN A 265 105.00 29.43 19.16
C ASN A 265 105.10 30.63 20.11
N LEU A 266 103.98 31.06 20.71
CA LEU A 266 104.00 32.09 21.74
C LEU A 266 104.59 31.56 23.07
N ALA A 267 104.41 30.27 23.37
CA ALA A 267 105.02 29.63 24.54
C ALA A 267 106.56 29.51 24.40
N SER A 268 107.06 29.15 23.22
CA SER A 268 108.51 29.10 22.94
C SER A 268 109.16 30.49 22.96
N GLN A 269 108.51 31.52 22.39
CA GLN A 269 108.99 32.91 22.48
C GLN A 269 108.98 33.46 23.91
N ARG A 270 107.99 33.09 24.74
CA ARG A 270 107.94 33.47 26.17
C ARG A 270 109.02 32.77 27.01
N ALA A 271 109.41 31.55 26.66
CA ALA A 271 110.52 30.84 27.32
C ALA A 271 111.89 31.47 26.98
N GLU A 272 112.08 31.95 25.76
CA GLU A 272 113.31 32.66 25.37
C GLU A 272 113.43 34.04 26.04
N MET A 273 112.32 34.78 26.16
CA MET A 273 112.29 36.08 26.84
C MET A 273 112.50 35.97 28.36
N THR A 274 112.04 34.90 29.00
CA THR A 274 112.29 34.64 30.44
C THR A 274 113.73 34.19 30.71
N ALA A 275 114.37 33.47 29.79
CA ALA A 275 115.79 33.13 29.89
C ALA A 275 116.73 34.35 29.68
N GLN A 276 116.34 35.32 28.86
CA GLN A 276 117.09 36.58 28.66
C GLN A 276 116.97 37.56 29.82
N THR A 277 115.80 37.63 30.47
CA THR A 277 115.57 38.46 31.67
C THR A 277 116.28 37.89 32.91
N ALA A 278 116.40 36.57 33.05
CA ALA A 278 117.21 35.95 34.11
C ALA A 278 118.73 36.22 33.95
N ARG A 279 119.22 36.38 32.72
CA ARG A 279 120.65 36.67 32.45
C ARG A 279 121.03 38.13 32.68
N THR A 280 120.09 39.06 32.54
CA THR A 280 120.29 40.50 32.82
C THR A 280 120.17 40.80 34.31
N GLN A 281 119.22 40.17 35.03
CA GLN A 281 119.11 40.30 36.49
C GLN A 281 120.30 39.68 37.26
N ALA A 282 120.92 38.62 36.73
CA ALA A 282 122.15 38.05 37.30
C ALA A 282 123.41 38.92 37.09
N ALA A 283 123.39 39.83 36.11
CA ALA A 283 124.47 40.80 35.88
C ALA A 283 124.31 42.05 36.77
N GLU A 284 123.07 42.50 37.00
CA GLU A 284 122.76 43.65 37.87
C GLU A 284 123.03 43.35 39.37
N LEU A 285 122.76 42.13 39.84
CA LEU A 285 123.08 41.71 41.22
C LEU A 285 124.59 41.51 41.47
N ARG A 286 125.39 41.31 40.41
CA ARG A 286 126.87 41.28 40.50
C ARG A 286 127.50 42.68 40.46
N ALA A 287 126.84 43.67 39.87
CA ALA A 287 127.29 45.06 39.87
C ALA A 287 126.96 45.77 41.21
N GLY A 288 125.76 45.55 41.77
CA GLY A 288 125.36 46.14 43.06
C GLY A 288 126.17 45.62 44.27
N SER A 289 126.55 44.34 44.27
CA SER A 289 127.36 43.75 45.36
C SER A 289 128.85 44.17 45.34
N LEU A 290 129.36 44.68 44.21
CA LEU A 290 130.71 45.23 44.09
C LEU A 290 130.78 46.72 44.49
N GLU A 291 129.70 47.48 44.32
CA GLU A 291 129.60 48.87 44.80
C GLU A 291 129.38 48.95 46.33
N GLU A 292 128.65 48.02 46.94
CA GLU A 292 128.49 47.93 48.40
C GLU A 292 129.78 47.48 49.13
N ALA A 293 130.62 46.66 48.48
CA ALA A 293 131.92 46.27 49.03
C ALA A 293 132.99 47.38 48.96
N LEU A 294 132.87 48.31 47.99
CA LEU A 294 133.78 49.45 47.82
C LEU A 294 133.40 50.67 48.69
N THR A 295 132.13 50.82 49.06
CA THR A 295 131.69 51.84 50.03
C THR A 295 132.01 51.43 51.47
N ALA A 296 131.89 50.13 51.82
CA ALA A 296 132.27 49.61 53.13
C ALA A 296 133.79 49.68 53.40
N THR A 297 134.64 49.53 52.38
CA THR A 297 136.10 49.66 52.49
C THR A 297 136.58 51.11 52.54
N ARG A 298 135.86 52.06 51.92
CA ARG A 298 136.12 53.50 52.06
C ARG A 298 135.74 54.05 53.44
N ALA A 299 134.64 53.59 54.02
CA ALA A 299 134.24 53.95 55.39
C ALA A 299 135.21 53.42 56.48
N LEU A 300 135.83 52.25 56.25
CA LEU A 300 136.86 51.70 57.14
C LEU A 300 138.23 52.40 57.02
N LEU A 301 138.53 53.05 55.88
CA LEU A 301 139.75 53.83 55.69
C LEU A 301 139.63 55.26 56.25
N GLU A 302 138.45 55.88 56.20
CA GLU A 302 138.17 57.19 56.81
C GLU A 302 138.15 57.14 58.35
N THR A 303 137.57 56.09 58.94
CA THR A 303 137.59 55.86 60.39
C THR A 303 139.01 55.58 60.93
N ARG A 304 139.87 54.95 60.13
CA ARG A 304 141.30 54.73 60.47
C ARG A 304 142.11 56.03 60.38
N ALA A 305 141.82 56.90 59.41
CA ALA A 305 142.47 58.21 59.27
C ALA A 305 142.08 59.17 60.41
N GLN A 306 140.82 59.14 60.87
CA GLN A 306 140.36 59.91 62.02
C GLN A 306 141.02 59.47 63.33
N HIS A 307 141.18 58.16 63.55
CA HIS A 307 141.87 57.60 64.73
C HIS A 307 143.38 57.93 64.80
N VAL A 308 144.06 58.04 63.65
CA VAL A 308 145.48 58.45 63.57
C VAL A 308 145.64 59.95 63.84
N SER A 309 144.67 60.78 63.42
CA SER A 309 144.67 62.22 63.73
C SER A 309 144.42 62.51 65.21
N GLU A 310 143.55 61.74 65.88
CA GLU A 310 143.30 61.86 67.32
C GLU A 310 144.49 61.38 68.18
N LEU A 311 145.21 60.35 67.72
CA LEU A 311 146.45 59.90 68.38
C LEU A 311 147.59 60.92 68.20
N GLY A 312 147.66 61.61 67.06
CA GLY A 312 148.60 62.72 66.82
C GLY A 312 148.35 63.92 67.73
N ALA A 313 147.10 64.36 67.86
CA ALA A 313 146.73 65.49 68.73
C ALA A 313 146.95 65.20 70.22
N ARG A 314 146.74 63.95 70.66
CA ARG A 314 147.02 63.53 72.05
C ARG A 314 148.52 63.50 72.35
N LEU A 315 149.36 63.12 71.38
CA LEU A 315 150.82 63.10 71.53
C LEU A 315 151.41 64.51 71.64
N GLU A 316 150.88 65.48 70.88
CA GLU A 316 151.28 66.88 70.96
C GLU A 316 150.89 67.53 72.30
N SER A 317 149.73 67.16 72.87
CA SER A 317 149.29 67.65 74.19
C SER A 317 150.19 67.14 75.33
N VAL A 318 150.61 65.87 75.27
CA VAL A 318 151.48 65.24 76.28
C VAL A 318 152.92 65.75 76.17
N GLU A 319 153.40 66.02 74.95
CA GLU A 319 154.72 66.66 74.75
C GLU A 319 154.76 68.12 75.22
N ALA A 320 153.66 68.86 75.07
CA ALA A 320 153.54 70.23 75.58
C ALA A 320 153.56 70.26 77.13
N GLU A 321 152.87 69.32 77.78
CA GLU A 321 152.87 69.17 79.24
C GLU A 321 154.25 68.76 79.80
N GLN A 322 154.97 67.86 79.12
CA GLN A 322 156.35 67.51 79.49
C GLN A 322 157.33 68.69 79.37
N ARG A 323 157.17 69.56 78.37
CA ARG A 323 158.02 70.77 78.18
C ARG A 323 157.73 71.82 79.26
N GLN A 324 156.48 71.95 79.72
CA GLN A 324 156.12 72.80 80.86
C GLN A 324 156.67 72.27 82.20
N LEU A 325 156.69 70.94 82.41
CA LEU A 325 157.27 70.34 83.61
C LEU A 325 158.81 70.47 83.66
N ARG A 326 159.50 70.28 82.53
CA ARG A 326 160.97 70.45 82.42
C ARG A 326 161.41 71.91 82.64
N THR A 327 160.61 72.88 82.22
CA THR A 327 160.89 74.31 82.49
C THR A 327 160.65 74.69 83.96
N ARG A 328 159.64 74.11 84.63
CA ARG A 328 159.43 74.27 86.08
C ARG A 328 160.54 73.64 86.92
N LEU A 329 161.04 72.47 86.53
CA LEU A 329 162.19 71.80 87.18
C LEU A 329 163.49 72.61 87.02
N ARG A 330 163.80 73.12 85.82
CA ARG A 330 164.98 73.98 85.60
C ARG A 330 164.91 75.30 86.37
N ARG A 331 163.73 75.92 86.50
CA ARG A 331 163.55 77.13 87.33
C ARG A 331 163.80 76.86 88.81
N ARG A 332 163.39 75.69 89.32
CA ARG A 332 163.65 75.26 90.70
C ARG A 332 165.13 74.91 90.95
N GLU A 333 165.82 74.28 90.00
CA GLU A 333 167.26 74.03 90.08
C GLU A 333 168.10 75.31 90.04
N VAL A 334 167.70 76.30 89.22
CA VAL A 334 168.39 77.59 89.15
C VAL A 334 168.23 78.37 90.48
N LEU A 335 167.06 78.30 91.12
CA LEU A 335 166.82 78.88 92.44
C LEU A 335 167.64 78.18 93.54
N ALA A 336 167.71 76.84 93.53
CA ALA A 336 168.55 76.08 94.46
C ALA A 336 170.04 76.40 94.30
N ARG A 337 170.53 76.55 93.06
CA ARG A 337 171.93 76.95 92.78
C ARG A 337 172.23 78.42 93.07
N ARG A 338 171.23 79.31 93.07
CA ARG A 338 171.39 80.72 93.49
C ARG A 338 171.46 80.84 95.01
N LEU A 339 170.60 80.12 95.73
CA LEU A 339 170.62 80.07 97.20
C LEU A 339 171.92 79.45 97.74
N TRP A 340 172.41 78.39 97.11
CA TRP A 340 173.69 77.77 97.48
C TRP A 340 174.89 78.70 97.25
N ARG A 341 174.88 79.50 96.16
CA ARG A 341 175.93 80.50 95.89
C ARG A 341 175.88 81.72 96.81
N LEU A 342 174.69 82.15 97.24
CA LEU A 342 174.54 83.22 98.23
C LEU A 342 175.03 82.78 99.62
N TRP A 343 174.72 81.55 100.03
CA TRP A 343 175.23 80.99 101.29
C TRP A 343 176.76 80.83 101.29
N ARG A 344 177.34 80.40 100.17
CA ARG A 344 178.81 80.29 100.01
C ARG A 344 179.51 81.66 100.01
N ARG A 345 178.84 82.72 99.54
CA ARG A 345 179.38 84.10 99.55
C ARG A 345 179.29 84.77 100.92
N ALA A 346 178.33 84.40 101.77
CA ALA A 346 178.33 84.82 103.17
C ALA A 346 179.49 84.21 103.99
N ARG A 347 180.04 83.09 103.54
CA ARG A 347 181.18 82.39 104.19
C ARG A 347 182.57 82.99 103.88
N ALA A 348 182.68 84.01 103.02
CA ALA A 348 183.99 84.45 102.51
C ALA A 348 184.31 85.96 102.65
N HIS A 349 183.42 86.79 103.22
CA HIS A 349 183.69 88.22 103.44
C HIS A 349 183.48 88.65 104.90
N ALA A 350 184.26 88.03 105.79
CA ALA A 350 184.96 88.60 106.95
C ALA A 350 185.84 87.43 107.44
N ILE A 351 187.16 87.41 107.33
CA ILE A 351 188.11 88.47 107.65
C ILE A 351 189.32 88.38 106.71
N LYS A 352 189.78 89.56 106.29
CA LYS A 352 191.10 89.85 105.75
C LYS A 352 191.99 90.26 106.93
N PRO A 353 193.19 89.70 107.13
CA PRO A 353 194.23 90.36 107.92
C PRO A 353 195.13 91.18 106.99
N ALA A 354 195.52 92.36 107.46
CA ALA A 354 196.61 93.15 106.90
C ALA A 354 197.87 92.86 107.72
N THR A 355 199.02 92.78 107.07
CA THR A 355 200.36 92.75 107.67
C THR A 355 201.25 93.62 106.77
N PRO A 356 202.16 94.44 107.32
CA PRO A 356 203.51 94.36 106.75
C PRO A 356 204.63 94.73 107.74
N GLY A 357 205.73 93.99 107.72
CA GLY A 357 206.96 94.36 108.43
C GLY A 357 208.03 93.27 108.38
N ALA A 358 209.28 93.68 108.14
CA ALA A 358 210.51 92.89 107.93
C ALA A 358 211.40 92.75 109.19
N SER A 359 212.62 92.17 109.05
CA SER A 359 213.65 91.80 110.05
C SER A 359 213.34 90.51 110.85
N GLY A 360 214.25 89.54 111.11
CA GLY A 360 215.68 89.31 110.84
C GLY A 360 216.45 88.86 112.12
N ALA A 361 217.22 87.74 112.10
CA ALA A 361 218.05 87.14 113.21
C ALA A 361 217.28 86.86 114.53
N GLU A 362 217.60 85.96 115.46
CA GLU A 362 218.77 85.17 115.86
C GLU A 362 218.53 83.65 115.75
N ALA A 363 219.61 82.92 116.10
CA ALA A 363 219.81 81.50 116.41
C ALA A 363 218.60 80.64 116.80
#